data_AF-A0A8T9C5R1-F1
#
_entry.id   AF-A0A8T9C5R1-F1
#
_cell.length_a   1.000
_cell.length_b   1.000
_cell.length_c   1.000
_cell.angle_alpha   90.00
_cell.angle_beta   90.00
_cell.angle_gamma   90.00
#
_symmetry.space_group_name_H-M   'P 1'
#
loop_
_entity.id
_entity.type
_entity.pdbx_description
1 polymer ?
#
loop_
_entity_poly.entity_id
_entity_poly.type
_entity_poly.pdbx_seq_one_letter_code
_entity_poly.pdbx_strand_id
1 'polypeptide(L)'
;MRKSANLPPSPQLSPTKYVPNGALSLPARFDSLGGWASRSVSIHSTLFYIQTQYIFTMRSSTASLILAFCAVLAVQAAPLTTRNYDTAFQYDADGNELDARDYSSAFEYDADGNEIEKRDYDSAFEYDADGNEIEKRDYDSAFEYDADGNEIEKRDYDSAFEYDADGNEIEKRDYDSAFEYDADGNEIEKRDYDSAFEYDADGNEIEKRSYDDAFEYDAEGNEIADEE
;
A
#
# COMPACT_ATOMS: atom_id res chain seq x y z
N MET A 1 -44.96 -17.42 -5.68
CA MET A 1 -44.90 -16.49 -4.54
C MET A 1 -43.43 -16.28 -4.19
N ARG A 2 -42.80 -15.19 -4.65
CA ARG A 2 -41.42 -14.85 -4.27
C ARG A 2 -41.49 -13.86 -3.11
N LYS A 3 -40.89 -14.22 -1.97
CA LYS A 3 -40.66 -13.30 -0.84
C LYS A 3 -39.51 -12.38 -1.24
N SER A 4 -39.78 -11.08 -1.35
CA SER A 4 -38.73 -10.05 -1.39
C SER A 4 -38.07 -9.97 -0.02
N ALA A 5 -36.76 -10.19 0.04
CA ALA A 5 -35.96 -9.89 1.22
C ALA A 5 -35.49 -8.43 1.14
N ASN A 6 -35.69 -7.70 2.23
CA ASN A 6 -35.35 -6.29 2.41
C ASN A 6 -33.83 -6.09 2.43
N LEU A 7 -33.33 -5.13 1.64
CA LEU A 7 -32.01 -4.53 1.81
C LEU A 7 -32.00 -3.62 3.05
N PRO A 8 -30.91 -3.60 3.85
CA PRO A 8 -30.74 -2.60 4.92
C PRO A 8 -30.45 -1.21 4.35
N PRO A 9 -30.84 -0.12 5.04
CA PRO A 9 -30.66 1.24 4.54
C PRO A 9 -29.20 1.71 4.68
N SER A 10 -28.71 2.43 3.67
CA SER A 10 -27.40 3.08 3.66
C SER A 10 -27.25 4.13 4.77
N PRO A 11 -26.06 4.27 5.40
CA PRO A 11 -25.85 5.28 6.43
C PRO A 11 -25.83 6.69 5.81
N GLN A 12 -26.76 7.52 6.26
CA GLN A 12 -26.84 8.95 5.93
C GLN A 12 -25.76 9.71 6.72
N LEU A 13 -24.78 10.29 6.04
CA LEU A 13 -23.86 11.27 6.63
C LEU A 13 -24.64 12.54 6.98
N SER A 14 -24.64 12.89 8.27
CA SER A 14 -25.27 14.11 8.77
C SER A 14 -24.30 15.31 8.62
N PRO A 15 -24.77 16.50 8.23
CA PRO A 15 -23.89 17.65 8.04
C PRO A 15 -23.49 18.24 9.40
N THR A 16 -22.20 18.17 9.72
CA THR A 16 -21.60 18.86 10.86
C THR A 16 -21.65 20.38 10.65
N LYS A 17 -22.30 21.07 11.61
CA LYS A 17 -22.37 22.52 11.73
C LYS A 17 -20.97 23.13 11.88
N TYR A 18 -20.59 23.99 10.93
CA TYR A 18 -19.50 24.94 11.11
C TYR A 18 -19.99 26.13 11.95
N VAL A 19 -19.33 26.41 13.08
CA VAL A 19 -19.61 27.57 13.94
C VAL A 19 -18.42 28.53 13.86
N PRO A 20 -18.54 29.71 13.21
CA PRO A 20 -17.49 30.72 13.27
C PRO A 20 -17.62 31.52 14.56
N ASN A 21 -16.63 31.40 15.45
CA ASN A 21 -16.52 32.26 16.62
C ASN A 21 -15.97 33.64 16.23
N GLY A 22 -16.84 34.65 16.36
CA GLY A 22 -16.52 35.88 17.08
C GLY A 22 -15.69 36.95 16.36
N ALA A 23 -16.38 37.95 15.79
CA ALA A 23 -15.99 39.35 15.96
C ALA A 23 -17.25 40.24 15.92
N LEU A 24 -17.50 40.87 17.07
CA LEU A 24 -18.59 41.82 17.34
C LEU A 24 -18.35 43.18 16.66
N SER A 25 -19.39 43.64 15.95
CA SER A 25 -19.90 45.00 15.73
C SER A 25 -18.96 46.23 15.80
N LEU A 26 -19.05 47.10 14.78
CA LEU A 26 -19.57 48.48 14.88
C LEU A 26 -19.99 49.00 13.47
N PRO A 27 -20.92 49.99 13.35
CA PRO A 27 -21.77 50.15 12.16
C PRO A 27 -21.49 51.39 11.30
N ALA A 28 -22.09 51.33 10.10
CA ALA A 28 -22.72 52.40 9.31
C ALA A 28 -21.87 53.43 8.51
N ARG A 29 -22.01 53.26 7.18
CA ARG A 29 -22.35 54.24 6.13
C ARG A 29 -21.41 55.43 5.86
N PHE A 30 -20.90 55.49 4.63
CA PHE A 30 -21.28 56.55 3.68
C PHE A 30 -21.04 56.08 2.24
N ASP A 31 -22.10 56.14 1.44
CA ASP A 31 -22.12 55.93 0.00
C ASP A 31 -21.40 57.08 -0.74
N SER A 32 -20.63 56.78 -1.79
CA SER A 32 -20.55 57.65 -2.97
C SER A 32 -19.98 56.90 -4.18
N LEU A 33 -20.65 57.14 -5.31
CA LEU A 33 -20.68 56.42 -6.57
C LEU A 33 -19.49 56.67 -7.52
N GLY A 34 -19.26 55.68 -8.39
CA GLY A 34 -18.66 55.81 -9.73
C GLY A 34 -17.17 55.44 -9.78
N GLY A 35 -16.67 54.53 -10.61
CA GLY A 35 -17.18 53.84 -11.78
C GLY A 35 -16.01 53.61 -12.74
N TRP A 36 -15.69 52.33 -13.00
CA TRP A 36 -14.95 51.77 -14.14
C TRP A 36 -13.44 52.07 -14.29
N ALA A 37 -12.62 51.03 -14.11
CA ALA A 37 -11.82 50.41 -15.19
C ALA A 37 -10.75 49.46 -14.62
N SER A 38 -10.68 48.25 -15.20
CA SER A 38 -9.62 47.27 -14.98
C SER A 38 -8.21 47.85 -15.05
N ARG A 39 -7.33 47.42 -14.12
CA ARG A 39 -5.90 47.12 -14.36
C ARG A 39 -5.22 46.70 -13.05
N SER A 40 -4.79 45.44 -13.01
CA SER A 40 -3.52 44.97 -12.43
C SER A 40 -2.87 45.88 -11.37
N VAL A 41 -3.19 45.66 -10.09
CA VAL A 41 -2.42 46.26 -8.99
C VAL A 41 -1.20 45.38 -8.73
N SER A 42 -0.14 45.85 -9.36
CA SER A 42 1.23 45.38 -9.33
C SER A 42 1.78 45.26 -7.90
N ILE A 43 2.49 44.17 -7.63
CA ILE A 43 3.28 43.84 -6.43
C ILE A 43 4.36 44.91 -6.11
N HIS A 44 4.49 45.93 -6.95
CA HIS A 44 5.44 47.04 -6.81
C HIS A 44 5.09 48.04 -5.69
N SER A 45 3.89 48.01 -5.11
CA SER A 45 3.50 48.99 -4.08
C SER A 45 3.96 48.59 -2.66
N THR A 46 4.11 47.30 -2.36
CA THR A 46 4.61 46.84 -1.04
C THR A 46 6.14 46.90 -0.96
N LEU A 47 6.87 46.74 -2.08
CA LEU A 47 8.32 46.93 -2.11
C LEU A 47 8.73 48.40 -1.88
N PHE A 48 7.93 49.37 -2.33
CA PHE A 48 8.23 50.80 -2.15
C PHE A 48 7.99 51.29 -0.72
N TYR A 49 7.03 50.68 -0.01
CA TYR A 49 6.77 51.03 1.40
C TYR A 49 7.89 50.56 2.33
N ILE A 50 8.52 49.43 2.02
CA ILE A 50 9.67 48.91 2.77
C ILE A 50 10.92 49.75 2.48
N GLN A 51 11.16 50.15 1.22
CA GLN A 51 12.34 50.95 0.83
C GLN A 51 12.42 52.32 1.53
N THR A 52 11.29 52.92 1.90
CA THR A 52 11.29 54.28 2.48
C THR A 52 11.64 54.32 3.97
N GLN A 53 11.56 53.18 4.69
CA GLN A 53 11.93 53.09 6.11
C GLN A 53 13.38 52.63 6.36
N TYR A 54 14.13 52.26 5.32
CA TYR A 54 15.54 51.84 5.46
C TYR A 54 16.56 52.98 5.28
N ILE A 55 16.13 54.18 4.86
CA ILE A 55 17.01 55.35 4.68
C ILE A 55 16.87 56.31 5.87
N PHE A 56 16.79 55.81 7.10
CA PHE A 56 17.07 56.64 8.27
C PHE A 56 17.47 55.80 9.48
N THR A 57 18.66 55.21 9.45
CA THR A 57 19.44 54.90 10.67
C THR A 57 20.89 54.60 10.28
N MET A 58 21.60 55.63 9.80
CA MET A 58 23.06 55.65 9.91
C MET A 58 23.42 55.73 11.40
N ARG A 59 23.50 54.57 12.05
CA ARG A 59 24.28 54.23 13.26
C ARG A 59 23.75 52.95 13.88
N SER A 60 24.39 51.80 13.61
CA SER A 60 24.86 50.89 14.66
C SER A 60 25.33 49.55 14.08
N SER A 61 26.61 49.30 14.31
CA SER A 61 27.23 48.02 14.65
C SER A 61 27.16 46.89 13.61
N THR A 62 28.34 46.37 13.28
CA THR A 62 28.57 45.10 12.57
C THR A 62 27.66 43.95 13.06
N ALA A 63 27.24 43.98 14.32
CA ALA A 63 26.24 43.08 14.89
C ALA A 63 24.88 43.09 14.15
N SER A 64 24.39 44.24 13.69
CA SER A 64 23.12 44.36 12.95
C SER A 64 23.22 43.78 11.54
N LEU A 65 24.40 43.90 10.91
CA LEU A 65 24.70 43.25 9.63
C LEU A 65 24.80 41.72 9.79
N ILE A 66 25.44 41.25 10.87
CA ILE A 66 25.56 39.82 11.18
C ILE A 66 24.19 39.22 11.49
N LEU A 67 23.35 39.89 12.29
CA LEU A 67 21.99 39.43 12.59
C LEU A 67 21.09 39.43 11.34
N ALA A 68 21.20 40.44 10.48
CA ALA A 68 20.49 40.46 9.20
C ALA A 68 20.96 39.32 8.27
N PHE A 69 22.26 39.03 8.25
CA PHE A 69 22.82 37.92 7.45
C PHE A 69 22.42 36.56 8.01
N CYS A 70 22.42 36.39 9.34
CA CYS A 70 21.94 35.18 10.02
C CYS A 70 20.44 34.96 9.83
N ALA A 71 19.63 36.01 9.79
CA ALA A 71 18.20 35.90 9.52
C ALA A 71 17.93 35.49 8.06
N VAL A 72 18.72 35.99 7.10
CA VAL A 72 18.63 35.58 5.69
C VAL A 72 19.08 34.12 5.51
N LEU A 73 20.12 33.67 6.23
CA LEU A 73 20.55 32.26 6.22
C LEU A 73 19.54 31.33 6.93
N ALA A 74 18.90 31.78 8.01
CA ALA A 74 17.88 30.99 8.71
C ALA A 74 16.60 30.81 7.87
N VAL A 75 16.26 31.77 7.01
CA VAL A 75 15.16 31.65 6.04
C VAL A 75 15.47 30.63 4.93
N GLN A 76 16.75 30.34 4.65
CA GLN A 76 17.19 29.35 3.66
C GLN A 76 17.29 27.92 4.25
N ALA A 77 17.24 27.79 5.57
CA ALA A 77 17.28 26.51 6.29
C ALA A 77 15.90 25.98 6.70
N ALA A 78 14.82 26.66 6.29
CA ALA A 78 13.50 26.05 6.38
C ALA A 78 13.47 24.89 5.37
N PRO A 79 13.04 23.66 5.76
CA PRO A 79 12.82 22.61 4.78
C PRO A 79 11.88 23.20 3.73
N LEU A 80 12.35 23.23 2.49
CA LEU A 80 11.52 23.58 1.35
C LEU A 80 10.47 22.49 1.25
N THR A 81 9.38 22.65 2.01
CA THR A 81 8.11 22.03 1.68
C THR A 81 7.60 22.78 0.45
N THR A 82 8.25 22.53 -0.70
CA THR A 82 7.56 22.66 -1.98
C THR A 82 6.33 21.78 -1.84
N ARG A 83 5.19 22.39 -1.51
CA ARG A 83 3.87 21.77 -1.67
C ARG A 83 3.62 21.59 -3.16
N ASN A 84 4.34 20.65 -3.73
CA ASN A 84 3.87 19.93 -4.88
C ASN A 84 2.83 18.98 -4.29
N TYR A 85 1.55 19.20 -4.57
CA TYR A 85 0.47 18.39 -3.98
C TYR A 85 0.51 16.92 -4.43
N ASP A 86 1.49 16.57 -5.27
CA ASP A 86 1.62 15.26 -5.90
C ASP A 86 2.92 14.53 -5.52
N THR A 87 3.82 15.09 -4.70
CA THR A 87 5.06 14.39 -4.27
C THR A 87 5.45 14.74 -2.84
N ALA A 88 5.78 13.74 -2.02
CA ALA A 88 6.26 13.88 -0.65
C ALA A 88 7.47 12.96 -0.41
N PHE A 89 8.46 13.46 0.32
CA PHE A 89 9.69 12.73 0.65
C PHE A 89 9.98 12.88 2.14
N GLN A 90 10.50 11.82 2.77
CA GLN A 90 11.01 11.83 4.14
C GLN A 90 12.44 11.30 4.15
N TYR A 91 13.26 11.89 5.01
CA TYR A 91 14.68 11.57 5.14
C TYR A 91 15.04 11.32 6.60
N ASP A 92 16.05 10.49 6.84
CA ASP A 92 16.65 10.32 8.16
C ASP A 92 17.58 11.50 8.54
N ALA A 93 18.27 11.37 9.68
CA ALA A 93 19.18 12.41 10.17
C ALA A 93 20.48 12.53 9.35
N ASP A 94 20.86 11.47 8.65
CA ASP A 94 22.07 11.39 7.83
C ASP A 94 21.81 11.78 6.36
N GLY A 95 20.54 11.96 6.00
CA GLY A 95 20.07 12.40 4.69
C GLY A 95 19.63 11.27 3.76
N ASN A 96 19.51 10.04 4.25
CA ASN A 96 18.99 8.91 3.47
C ASN A 96 17.47 9.03 3.34
N GLU A 97 16.94 8.72 2.16
CA GLU A 97 15.50 8.69 1.91
C GLU A 97 14.89 7.51 2.66
N LEU A 98 13.81 7.75 3.40
CA LEU A 98 13.07 6.71 4.14
C LEU A 98 11.71 6.41 3.48
N ASP A 99 11.16 7.40 2.78
CA ASP A 99 9.82 7.36 2.23
C ASP A 99 9.73 8.32 1.05
N ALA A 100 9.26 7.82 -0.09
CA ALA A 100 8.91 8.62 -1.26
C ALA A 100 7.48 8.31 -1.66
N ARG A 101 6.67 9.33 -1.91
CA ARG A 101 5.32 9.15 -2.43
C ARG A 101 5.06 10.12 -3.55
N ASP A 102 4.46 9.64 -4.62
CA ASP A 102 3.87 10.46 -5.67
C ASP A 102 2.37 10.18 -5.84
N TYR A 103 1.76 10.64 -6.95
CA TYR A 103 0.33 10.44 -7.21
C TYR A 103 -0.05 8.97 -7.44
N SER A 104 0.87 8.16 -7.96
CA SER A 104 0.60 6.79 -8.41
C SER A 104 1.40 5.71 -7.67
N SER A 105 2.36 6.12 -6.84
CA SER A 105 3.42 5.25 -6.37
C SER A 105 3.90 5.68 -4.98
N ALA A 106 4.29 4.70 -4.16
CA ALA A 106 4.92 4.91 -2.86
C ALA A 106 6.09 3.94 -2.70
N PHE A 107 7.16 4.40 -2.07
CA PHE A 107 8.39 3.67 -1.82
C PHE A 107 8.78 3.86 -0.36
N GLU A 108 9.24 2.79 0.28
CA GLU A 108 9.80 2.80 1.63
C GLU A 108 11.20 2.21 1.59
N TYR A 109 12.10 2.80 2.37
CA TYR A 109 13.51 2.45 2.40
C TYR A 109 13.98 2.17 3.83
N ASP A 110 14.95 1.28 3.98
CA ASP A 110 15.65 1.08 5.25
C ASP A 110 16.64 2.21 5.55
N ALA A 111 17.30 2.12 6.71
CA ALA A 111 18.27 3.14 7.14
C ALA A 111 19.56 3.16 6.31
N ASP A 112 19.85 2.10 5.56
CA ASP A 112 21.00 2.00 4.66
C ASP A 112 20.65 2.47 3.24
N GLY A 113 19.37 2.79 2.99
CA GLY A 113 18.83 3.28 1.73
C GLY A 113 18.39 2.19 0.75
N ASN A 114 18.24 0.94 1.22
CA ASN A 114 17.68 -0.15 0.41
C ASN A 114 16.15 -0.05 0.39
N GLU A 115 15.54 -0.30 -0.77
CA GLU A 115 14.08 -0.35 -0.92
C GLU A 115 13.54 -1.58 -0.19
N ILE A 116 12.59 -1.39 0.72
CA ILE A 116 11.94 -2.48 1.47
C ILE A 116 10.49 -2.68 1.07
N GLU A 117 9.86 -1.64 0.51
CA GLU A 117 8.50 -1.73 0.00
C GLU A 117 8.31 -0.79 -1.18
N LYS A 118 7.55 -1.26 -2.18
CA LYS A 118 7.05 -0.45 -3.28
C LYS A 118 5.57 -0.73 -3.49
N ARG A 119 4.77 0.33 -3.65
CA ARG A 119 3.35 0.25 -3.95
C ARG A 119 3.02 1.12 -5.13
N ASP A 120 2.46 0.54 -6.18
CA ASP A 120 1.86 1.23 -7.32
C ASP A 120 0.31 1.11 -7.23
N TYR A 121 -0.41 1.60 -8.24
CA TYR A 121 -1.88 1.58 -8.25
C TYR A 121 -2.49 0.17 -8.19
N ASP A 122 -1.87 -0.80 -8.88
CA ASP A 122 -2.39 -2.17 -9.04
C ASP A 122 -1.42 -3.23 -8.49
N SER A 123 -0.30 -2.83 -7.89
CA SER A 123 0.71 -3.76 -7.40
C SER A 123 1.45 -3.27 -6.16
N ALA A 124 1.94 -4.23 -5.37
CA ALA A 124 2.80 -3.99 -4.22
C ALA A 124 3.91 -5.04 -4.19
N PHE A 125 5.09 -4.64 -3.73
CA PHE A 125 6.29 -5.46 -3.63
C PHE A 125 6.91 -5.23 -2.25
N GLU A 126 7.38 -6.29 -1.62
CA GLU A 126 8.15 -6.25 -0.38
C GLU A 126 9.51 -6.92 -0.62
N TYR A 127 10.55 -6.36 -0.03
CA TYR A 127 11.94 -6.80 -0.22
C TYR A 127 12.62 -7.13 1.12
N ASP A 128 13.53 -8.09 1.10
CA ASP A 128 14.43 -8.34 2.23
C ASP A 128 15.58 -7.32 2.31
N ALA A 129 16.42 -7.44 3.34
CA ALA A 129 17.54 -6.52 3.57
C ALA A 129 18.66 -6.62 2.51
N ASP A 130 18.72 -7.72 1.75
CA ASP A 130 19.67 -7.92 0.65
C ASP A 130 19.08 -7.43 -0.70
N GLY A 131 17.82 -6.99 -0.71
CA GLY A 131 17.09 -6.49 -1.87
C GLY A 131 16.41 -7.57 -2.70
N ASN A 132 16.24 -8.78 -2.18
CA ASN A 132 15.46 -9.82 -2.84
C ASN A 132 13.97 -9.58 -2.59
N GLU A 133 13.16 -9.78 -3.62
CA GLU A 133 11.70 -9.73 -3.51
C GLU A 133 11.23 -10.91 -2.68
N ILE A 134 10.49 -10.64 -1.59
CA ILE A 134 9.92 -11.67 -0.70
C ILE A 134 8.41 -11.78 -0.85
N GLU A 135 7.76 -10.73 -1.35
CA GLU A 135 6.34 -10.75 -1.64
C GLU A 135 6.02 -9.84 -2.83
N LYS A 136 5.09 -10.30 -3.67
CA LYS A 136 4.49 -9.50 -4.73
C LYS A 136 2.99 -9.70 -4.74
N ARG A 137 2.25 -8.61 -4.74
CA ARG A 137 0.79 -8.59 -4.90
C ARG A 137 0.47 -7.79 -6.15
N ASP A 138 -0.27 -8.38 -7.06
CA ASP A 138 -0.93 -7.71 -8.18
C ASP A 138 -2.46 -7.72 -7.93
N TYR A 139 -3.23 -7.11 -8.83
CA TYR A 139 -4.69 -6.98 -8.69
C TYR A 139 -5.44 -8.31 -8.44
N ASP A 140 -5.04 -9.41 -9.10
CA ASP A 140 -5.71 -10.72 -9.02
C ASP A 140 -4.79 -11.86 -8.57
N SER A 141 -3.55 -11.55 -8.17
CA SER A 141 -2.54 -12.58 -7.84
C SER A 141 -1.58 -12.13 -6.75
N ALA A 142 -1.10 -13.06 -5.94
CA ALA A 142 -0.05 -12.84 -4.95
C ALA A 142 1.00 -13.95 -5.04
N PHE A 143 2.25 -13.59 -4.76
CA PHE A 143 3.41 -14.47 -4.79
C PHE A 143 4.23 -14.23 -3.52
N GLU A 144 4.75 -15.30 -2.93
CA GLU A 144 5.70 -15.26 -1.82
C GLU A 144 6.98 -15.99 -2.24
N TYR A 145 8.12 -15.46 -1.82
CA TYR A 145 9.44 -15.98 -2.18
C TYR A 145 10.28 -16.23 -0.92
N ASP A 146 11.18 -17.22 -1.00
CA ASP A 146 12.22 -17.40 -0.01
C ASP A 146 13.37 -16.39 -0.17
N ALA A 147 14.34 -16.43 0.75
CA ALA A 147 15.48 -15.51 0.74
C ALA A 147 16.46 -15.75 -0.43
N ASP A 148 16.37 -16.89 -1.12
CA ASP A 148 17.16 -17.20 -2.31
C ASP A 148 16.42 -16.79 -3.60
N GLY A 149 15.18 -16.31 -3.48
CA GLY A 149 14.32 -15.85 -4.57
C GLY A 149 13.50 -16.97 -5.22
N ASN A 150 13.36 -18.13 -4.58
CA ASN A 150 12.48 -19.20 -5.06
C ASN A 150 11.04 -18.92 -4.63
N GLU A 151 10.09 -19.13 -5.54
CA GLU A 151 8.66 -19.02 -5.25
C GLU A 151 8.25 -20.14 -4.29
N ILE A 152 7.67 -19.78 -3.14
CA ILE A 152 7.18 -20.72 -2.13
C ILE A 152 5.66 -20.78 -2.07
N GLU A 153 4.99 -19.71 -2.52
CA GLU A 153 3.54 -19.66 -2.61
C GLU A 153 3.10 -18.80 -3.79
N LYS A 154 2.03 -19.23 -4.45
CA LYS A 154 1.31 -18.45 -5.43
C LYS A 154 -0.18 -18.57 -5.23
N ARG A 155 -0.89 -17.43 -5.21
CA ARG A 155 -2.35 -17.38 -5.18
C ARG A 155 -2.85 -16.56 -6.35
N ASP A 156 -3.79 -17.10 -7.11
CA ASP A 156 -4.60 -16.39 -8.10
C ASP A 156 -6.06 -16.38 -7.63
N TYR A 157 -6.95 -15.75 -8.39
CA TYR A 157 -8.38 -15.63 -8.03
C TYR A 157 -9.08 -16.97 -7.73
N ASP A 158 -8.75 -18.04 -8.45
CA ASP A 158 -9.42 -19.36 -8.36
C ASP A 158 -8.48 -20.50 -7.90
N SER A 159 -7.21 -20.21 -7.64
CA SER A 159 -6.23 -21.24 -7.31
C SER A 159 -5.12 -20.77 -6.38
N ALA A 160 -4.53 -21.71 -5.65
CA ALA A 160 -3.35 -21.50 -4.82
C ALA A 160 -2.38 -22.68 -4.97
N PHE A 161 -1.09 -22.40 -4.88
CA PHE A 161 0.00 -23.35 -5.03
C PHE A 161 1.02 -23.10 -3.92
N GLU A 162 1.56 -24.17 -3.35
CA GLU A 162 2.67 -24.14 -2.41
C GLU A 162 3.82 -24.98 -2.97
N TYR A 163 5.05 -24.51 -2.75
CA TYR A 163 6.26 -25.14 -3.29
C TYR A 163 7.27 -25.43 -2.17
N ASP A 164 8.06 -26.49 -2.36
CA ASP A 164 9.24 -26.74 -1.53
C ASP A 164 10.45 -25.87 -1.94
N ALA A 165 11.54 -25.96 -1.17
CA ALA A 165 12.75 -25.19 -1.41
C ALA A 165 13.50 -25.56 -2.72
N ASP A 166 13.20 -26.71 -3.32
CA ASP A 166 13.75 -27.13 -4.62
C ASP A 166 12.84 -26.70 -5.78
N GLY A 167 11.68 -26.09 -5.48
CA GLY A 167 10.69 -25.60 -6.44
C GLY A 167 9.68 -26.66 -6.88
N ASN A 168 9.54 -27.76 -6.16
CA ASN A 168 8.52 -28.77 -6.44
C ASN A 168 7.17 -28.35 -5.82
N GLU A 169 6.08 -28.52 -6.55
CA GLU A 169 4.72 -28.29 -6.03
C GLU A 169 4.41 -29.33 -4.95
N ILE A 170 4.07 -28.86 -3.74
CA ILE A 170 3.69 -29.72 -2.61
C ILE A 170 2.19 -29.65 -2.31
N GLU A 171 1.54 -28.56 -2.71
CA GLU A 171 0.11 -28.39 -2.58
C GLU A 171 -0.44 -27.59 -3.77
N LYS A 172 -1.63 -27.98 -4.23
CA LYS A 172 -2.43 -27.20 -5.16
C LYS A 172 -3.88 -27.20 -4.75
N ARG A 173 -4.48 -26.02 -4.69
CA ARG A 173 -5.92 -25.82 -4.49
C ARG A 173 -6.49 -25.10 -5.70
N ASP A 174 -7.55 -25.65 -6.25
CA ASP A 174 -8.45 -24.98 -7.20
C ASP A 174 -9.83 -24.82 -6.53
N TYR A 175 -10.75 -24.11 -7.19
CA TYR A 175 -12.09 -23.82 -6.67
C TYR A 175 -12.86 -25.05 -6.11
N ASP A 176 -12.77 -26.23 -6.75
CA ASP A 176 -13.51 -27.44 -6.37
C ASP A 176 -12.61 -28.65 -6.07
N SER A 177 -11.28 -28.47 -6.07
CA SER A 177 -10.34 -29.58 -5.88
C SER A 177 -9.06 -29.17 -5.15
N ALA A 178 -8.46 -30.10 -4.42
CA ALA A 178 -7.16 -29.93 -3.77
C ALA A 178 -6.29 -31.16 -3.99
N PHE A 179 -4.99 -30.95 -4.10
CA PHE A 179 -3.96 -31.96 -4.35
C PHE A 179 -2.81 -31.73 -3.39
N GLU A 180 -2.25 -32.80 -2.85
CA GLU A 180 -1.03 -32.79 -2.04
C GLU A 180 -0.02 -33.75 -2.70
N TYR A 181 1.25 -33.37 -2.69
CA TYR A 181 2.33 -34.13 -3.32
C TYR A 181 3.49 -34.38 -2.36
N ASP A 182 4.22 -35.47 -2.59
CA ASP A 182 5.49 -35.72 -1.94
C ASP A 182 6.65 -34.90 -2.56
N ALA A 183 7.84 -34.98 -1.95
CA ALA A 183 9.03 -34.27 -2.40
C ALA A 183 9.58 -34.77 -3.76
N ASP A 184 9.14 -35.94 -4.24
CA ASP A 184 9.49 -36.46 -5.57
C ASP A 184 8.44 -36.05 -6.63
N GLY A 185 7.39 -35.35 -6.23
CA GLY A 185 6.30 -34.85 -7.08
C GLY A 185 5.19 -35.87 -7.33
N ASN A 186 5.07 -36.93 -6.53
CA ASN A 186 3.97 -37.89 -6.63
C ASN A 186 2.76 -37.38 -5.84
N GLU A 187 1.56 -37.49 -6.42
CA GLU A 187 0.29 -37.18 -5.75
C GLU A 187 0.07 -38.17 -4.59
N ILE A 188 -0.11 -37.65 -3.38
CA ILE A 188 -0.37 -38.44 -2.17
C ILE A 188 -1.80 -38.28 -1.66
N GLU A 189 -2.43 -37.14 -1.97
CA GLU A 189 -3.84 -36.90 -1.67
C GLU A 189 -4.49 -36.12 -2.81
N LYS A 190 -5.73 -36.48 -3.13
CA LYS A 190 -6.61 -35.68 -3.97
C LYS A 190 -7.99 -35.58 -3.36
N ARG A 191 -8.52 -34.37 -3.29
CA ARG A 191 -9.88 -34.07 -2.87
C ARG A 191 -10.61 -33.35 -3.99
N ASP A 192 -11.76 -33.87 -4.39
CA ASP A 192 -12.73 -33.21 -5.23
C ASP A 192 -13.99 -32.89 -4.40
N TYR A 193 -14.96 -32.20 -5.00
CA TYR A 193 -16.22 -31.82 -4.34
C TYR A 193 -16.97 -32.98 -3.65
N ASP A 194 -16.92 -34.19 -4.21
CA ASP A 194 -17.71 -35.35 -3.78
C ASP A 194 -16.89 -36.60 -3.46
N SER A 195 -15.56 -36.52 -3.59
CA SER A 195 -14.67 -37.67 -3.45
C SER A 195 -13.29 -37.26 -2.94
N ALA A 196 -12.63 -38.20 -2.25
CA ALA A 196 -11.24 -38.05 -1.80
C ALA A 196 -10.48 -39.36 -2.06
N PHE A 197 -9.20 -39.23 -2.40
CA PHE A 197 -8.30 -40.31 -2.75
C PHE A 197 -7.00 -40.12 -1.98
N GLU A 198 -6.44 -41.21 -1.48
CA GLU A 198 -5.09 -41.26 -0.88
C GLU A 198 -4.26 -42.26 -1.66
N TYR A 199 -2.97 -41.96 -1.84
CA TYR A 199 -2.05 -42.79 -2.62
C TYR A 199 -0.78 -43.10 -1.84
N ASP A 200 -0.16 -44.24 -2.17
CA ASP A 200 1.18 -44.56 -1.69
C ASP A 200 2.28 -43.83 -2.50
N ALA A 201 3.53 -43.98 -2.07
CA ALA A 201 4.69 -43.34 -2.72
C ALA A 201 4.99 -43.90 -4.13
N ASP A 202 4.42 -45.04 -4.52
CA ASP A 202 4.52 -45.58 -5.87
C ASP A 202 3.35 -45.11 -6.78
N GLY A 203 2.42 -44.33 -6.21
CA GLY A 203 1.24 -43.77 -6.89
C GLY A 203 0.04 -44.71 -6.96
N ASN A 204 0.00 -45.77 -6.13
CA ASN A 204 -1.16 -46.66 -6.05
C ASN A 204 -2.21 -46.08 -5.10
N GLU A 205 -3.49 -46.10 -5.51
CA GLU A 205 -4.63 -45.73 -4.65
C GLU A 205 -4.71 -46.70 -3.46
N ILE A 206 -4.65 -46.17 -2.24
CA ILE A 206 -4.77 -46.93 -0.99
C ILE A 206 -6.09 -46.67 -0.27
N GLU A 207 -6.71 -45.51 -0.50
CA GLU A 207 -8.04 -45.18 0.00
C GLU A 207 -8.82 -44.39 -1.04
N LYS A 208 -10.12 -44.68 -1.13
CA LYS A 208 -11.08 -43.85 -1.83
C LYS A 208 -12.32 -43.66 -1.00
N ARG A 209 -12.69 -42.40 -0.78
CA ARG A 209 -13.93 -41.99 -0.13
C ARG A 209 -14.83 -41.27 -1.11
N SER A 210 -16.12 -41.51 -0.99
CA SER A 210 -17.19 -40.79 -1.67
C SER A 210 -18.34 -40.55 -0.68
N TYR A 211 -19.38 -39.84 -1.10
CA TYR A 211 -20.48 -39.50 -0.20
C TYR A 211 -21.15 -40.72 0.47
N ASP A 212 -21.28 -41.84 -0.26
CA ASP A 212 -21.99 -43.03 0.20
C ASP A 212 -21.07 -44.24 0.46
N ASP A 213 -19.81 -44.21 0.00
CA ASP A 213 -18.92 -45.37 -0.04
C ASP A 213 -17.49 -45.00 0.41
N ALA A 214 -16.80 -45.97 1.01
CA ALA A 214 -15.37 -45.90 1.30
C ALA A 214 -14.73 -47.25 0.94
N PHE A 215 -13.55 -47.20 0.32
CA PHE A 215 -12.79 -48.37 -0.13
C PHE A 215 -11.34 -48.22 0.32
N GLU A 216 -10.77 -49.30 0.84
CA GLU A 216 -9.34 -49.43 1.12
C GLU A 216 -8.72 -50.44 0.15
N TYR A 217 -7.46 -50.25 -0.21
CA TYR A 217 -6.75 -51.14 -1.14
C TYR A 217 -5.42 -51.61 -0.57
N ASP A 218 -5.02 -52.83 -0.93
CA ASP A 218 -3.68 -53.32 -0.67
C ASP A 218 -2.65 -52.70 -1.63
N ALA A 219 -1.36 -52.96 -1.37
CA ALA A 219 -0.26 -52.44 -2.20
C ALA A 219 -0.25 -53.01 -3.63
N GLU A 220 -1.02 -54.06 -3.90
CA GLU A 220 -1.22 -54.60 -5.24
C GLU A 220 -2.47 -54.01 -5.94
N GLY A 221 -3.17 -53.08 -5.29
CA GLY A 221 -4.37 -52.40 -5.79
C GLY A 221 -5.65 -53.24 -5.68
N ASN A 222 -5.69 -54.27 -4.84
CA ASN A 222 -6.90 -55.04 -4.60
C ASN A 222 -7.69 -54.42 -3.46
N GLU A 223 -9.00 -54.25 -3.66
CA GLU A 223 -9.92 -53.78 -2.63
C GLU A 223 -9.90 -54.74 -1.41
N ILE A 224 -9.62 -54.18 -0.24
CA ILE A 224 -9.71 -54.86 1.04
C ILE A 224 -11.18 -54.84 1.44
N ALA A 225 -11.84 -55.99 1.30
CA ALA A 225 -13.24 -56.10 1.72
C ALA A 225 -13.37 -55.91 3.24
N ASP A 226 -14.28 -55.04 3.67
CA ASP A 226 -14.71 -54.95 5.06
C ASP A 226 -15.26 -56.31 5.51
N GLU A 227 -14.59 -56.96 6.47
CA GLU A 227 -15.14 -58.11 7.19
C GLU A 227 -16.28 -57.62 8.12
N GLU A 228 -17.53 -57.58 7.61
CA GLU A 228 -18.75 -57.45 8.46
C GLU A 228 -19.03 -58.69 9.32
#